data_AF-A0A7U9SV70-F1
#
_entry.id   AF-A0A7U9SV70-F1
#
_cell.length_a   1.000
_cell.length_b   1.000
_cell.length_c   1.000
_cell.angle_alpha   90.00
_cell.angle_beta   90.00
_cell.angle_gamma   90.00
#
_symmetry.space_group_name_H-M   'P 1'
#
loop_
_entity.id
_entity.type
_entity.pdbx_description
1 polymer ?
#
loop_
_entity_poly.entity_id
_entity_poly.type
_entity_poly.pdbx_seq_one_letter_code
_entity_poly.pdbx_strand_id
1 'polypeptide(L)'
;MSPRHQLEMLYSDMLNTEVNGVKLIREVEGTANADKKEFIFKNTIDGFNSYMSRNALPMDREEMLENIKMLEKMSKENISVDIFKSFLEGYIKVFDVLCEKAKNCYADQDKLHEYEIKSSPFARKASKAFSTSQALTGYGAAMGIMKDKRIIEDFGSLEKIVKDIEDNCIDDKEGEWFMEFLKRMDMIKVKAKKIGNAQRMYLEYFYRELFNEESDSYADLLFICNNSAISRIDGIDSPVQ
;
A
#
# COMPACT_ATOMS: atom_id res chain seq x y z
N MET A 1 -11.34 -25.81 -5.66
CA MET A 1 -10.93 -24.66 -4.83
C MET A 1 -9.60 -24.14 -5.33
N SER A 2 -9.45 -22.82 -5.47
CA SER A 2 -8.15 -22.23 -5.79
C SER A 2 -7.30 -22.06 -4.53
N PRO A 3 -5.96 -22.03 -4.66
CA PRO A 3 -5.05 -21.68 -3.56
C PRO A 3 -5.47 -20.37 -2.85
N ARG A 4 -5.84 -19.36 -3.64
CA ARG A 4 -6.32 -18.07 -3.13
C ARG A 4 -7.56 -18.20 -2.23
N HIS A 5 -8.47 -19.12 -2.56
CA HIS A 5 -9.66 -19.37 -1.74
C HIS A 5 -9.31 -20.07 -0.42
N GLN A 6 -8.25 -20.88 -0.39
CA GLN A 6 -7.77 -21.49 0.87
C GLN A 6 -7.21 -20.44 1.83
N LEU A 7 -6.49 -19.43 1.31
CA LEU A 7 -6.03 -18.29 2.10
C LEU A 7 -7.21 -17.48 2.68
N GLU A 8 -8.22 -17.21 1.86
CA GLU A 8 -9.42 -16.50 2.33
C GLU A 8 -10.16 -17.28 3.43
N MET A 9 -10.20 -18.61 3.36
CA MET A 9 -10.78 -19.44 4.42
C MET A 9 -9.97 -19.35 5.72
N LEU A 10 -8.64 -19.37 5.63
CA LEU A 10 -7.72 -19.28 6.77
C LEU A 10 -7.94 -18.02 7.61
N TYR A 11 -8.34 -16.91 6.98
CA TYR A 11 -8.59 -15.63 7.64
C TYR A 11 -10.06 -15.24 7.67
N SER A 12 -10.97 -16.17 7.38
CA SER A 12 -12.40 -15.86 7.23
C SER A 12 -13.04 -15.31 8.49
N ASP A 13 -12.53 -15.67 9.67
CA ASP A 13 -12.97 -15.14 10.97
C ASP A 13 -12.72 -13.63 11.09
N MET A 14 -11.73 -13.10 10.37
CA MET A 14 -11.41 -11.66 10.35
C MET A 14 -12.50 -10.81 9.66
N LEU A 15 -13.33 -11.41 8.80
CA LEU A 15 -14.47 -10.71 8.18
C LEU A 15 -15.53 -10.27 9.19
N ASN A 16 -15.60 -10.95 10.34
CA ASN A 16 -16.56 -10.65 11.39
C ASN A 16 -15.96 -9.77 12.50
N THR A 17 -14.73 -9.31 12.33
CA THR A 17 -13.98 -8.57 13.35
C THR A 17 -13.58 -7.20 12.82
N GLU A 18 -13.63 -6.20 13.69
CA GLU A 18 -13.13 -4.85 13.42
C GLU A 18 -11.69 -4.73 13.94
N VAL A 19 -10.81 -4.18 13.13
CA VAL A 19 -9.39 -3.97 13.48
C VAL A 19 -9.11 -2.48 13.43
N ASN A 20 -8.85 -1.83 14.56
CA ASN A 20 -8.58 -0.39 14.66
C ASN A 20 -9.57 0.51 13.89
N GLY A 21 -10.86 0.21 13.99
CA GLY A 21 -11.89 0.98 13.30
C GLY A 21 -12.17 0.53 11.85
N VAL A 22 -11.36 -0.40 11.31
CA VAL A 22 -11.49 -0.91 9.94
C VAL A 22 -12.31 -2.19 9.90
N LYS A 23 -13.29 -2.19 9.01
CA LYS A 23 -14.12 -3.34 8.68
C LYS A 23 -13.64 -3.98 7.37
N LEU A 24 -13.42 -5.29 7.40
CA LEU A 24 -13.12 -6.06 6.19
C LEU A 24 -14.42 -6.52 5.55
N ILE A 25 -14.61 -6.22 4.27
CA ILE A 25 -15.80 -6.62 3.52
C ILE A 25 -15.43 -7.49 2.32
N ARG A 26 -16.33 -8.39 1.93
CA ARG A 26 -16.12 -9.18 0.70
C ARG A 26 -16.44 -8.33 -0.52
N GLU A 27 -15.70 -8.59 -1.61
CA GLU A 27 -15.94 -7.92 -2.90
C GLU A 27 -17.37 -8.17 -3.44
N VAL A 28 -17.99 -9.30 -3.06
CA VAL A 28 -19.36 -9.67 -3.44
C VAL A 28 -20.44 -8.96 -2.61
N GLU A 29 -20.10 -8.36 -1.47
CA GLU A 29 -21.02 -7.68 -0.56
C GLU A 29 -21.25 -6.20 -0.94
N GLY A 30 -20.48 -5.68 -1.90
CA GLY A 30 -20.61 -4.31 -2.42
C GLY A 30 -19.27 -3.63 -2.67
N THR A 31 -19.31 -2.31 -2.91
CA THR A 31 -18.10 -1.50 -3.07
C THR A 31 -17.65 -0.96 -1.72
N ALA A 32 -16.44 -1.32 -1.30
CA ALA A 32 -15.89 -0.87 -0.03
C ALA A 32 -15.78 0.66 0.04
N ASN A 33 -16.24 1.24 1.15
CA ASN A 33 -16.07 2.64 1.40
C ASN A 33 -14.88 2.94 2.32
N ALA A 34 -13.71 3.16 1.71
CA ALA A 34 -12.52 3.59 2.43
C ALA A 34 -12.70 4.85 3.31
N ASP A 35 -13.60 5.79 2.94
CA ASP A 35 -13.92 6.96 3.79
C ASP A 35 -14.63 6.57 5.09
N LYS A 36 -15.24 5.37 5.12
CA LYS A 36 -15.87 4.75 6.29
C LYS A 36 -15.01 3.63 6.90
N LYS A 37 -13.71 3.62 6.59
CA LYS A 37 -12.77 2.58 7.06
C LYS A 37 -13.21 1.15 6.65
N GLU A 38 -13.79 0.99 5.47
CA GLU A 38 -14.08 -0.34 4.92
C GLU A 38 -13.03 -0.73 3.88
N PHE A 39 -12.36 -1.86 4.09
CA PHE A 39 -11.37 -2.41 3.17
C PHE A 39 -11.86 -3.71 2.53
N ILE A 40 -11.51 -3.90 1.25
CA ILE A 40 -11.79 -5.17 0.57
C ILE A 40 -10.86 -6.23 1.17
N PHE A 41 -11.46 -7.26 1.78
CA PHE A 41 -10.75 -8.34 2.45
C PHE A 41 -9.67 -8.97 1.56
N LYS A 42 -10.03 -9.29 0.31
CA LYS A 42 -9.10 -9.84 -0.68
C LYS A 42 -7.86 -8.95 -0.91
N ASN A 43 -8.01 -7.63 -0.91
CA ASN A 43 -6.86 -6.73 -1.06
C ASN A 43 -5.92 -6.81 0.16
N THR A 44 -6.48 -6.95 1.36
CA THR A 44 -5.68 -7.08 2.60
C THR A 44 -4.91 -8.40 2.64
N ILE A 45 -5.52 -9.49 2.15
CA ILE A 45 -4.86 -10.79 1.98
C ILE A 45 -3.74 -10.70 0.94
N ASP A 46 -3.98 -10.03 -0.18
CA ASP A 46 -2.94 -9.81 -1.19
C ASP A 46 -1.76 -9.01 -0.60
N GLY A 47 -2.03 -7.96 0.17
CA GLY A 47 -1.01 -7.19 0.88
C GLY A 47 -0.20 -8.03 1.87
N PHE A 48 -0.88 -8.85 2.67
CA PHE A 48 -0.20 -9.73 3.62
C PHE A 48 0.66 -10.78 2.92
N ASN A 49 0.17 -11.36 1.83
CA ASN A 49 0.98 -12.29 1.04
C ASN A 49 2.24 -11.63 0.49
N SER A 50 2.12 -10.39 0.03
CA SER A 50 3.26 -9.60 -0.43
C SER A 50 4.30 -9.36 0.67
N TYR A 51 3.85 -9.16 1.92
CA TYR A 51 4.73 -9.17 3.09
C TYR A 51 5.42 -10.51 3.30
N MET A 52 4.70 -11.62 3.18
CA MET A 52 5.30 -12.94 3.32
C MET A 52 6.31 -13.26 2.22
N SER A 53 6.04 -12.88 0.97
CA SER A 53 6.88 -13.19 -0.19
C SER A 53 7.96 -12.14 -0.52
N ARG A 54 7.94 -10.97 0.14
CA ARG A 54 8.82 -9.81 -0.14
C ARG A 54 8.65 -9.29 -1.58
N ASN A 55 7.48 -9.51 -2.16
CA ASN A 55 7.24 -9.23 -3.56
C ASN A 55 5.91 -8.51 -3.75
N ALA A 56 5.95 -7.29 -4.29
CA ALA A 56 4.76 -6.48 -4.54
C ALA A 56 3.96 -6.99 -5.74
N LEU A 57 4.56 -7.79 -6.63
CA LEU A 57 3.93 -8.27 -7.85
C LEU A 57 2.87 -9.34 -7.57
N PRO A 58 1.86 -9.46 -8.44
CA PRO A 58 0.89 -10.54 -8.35
C PRO A 58 1.60 -11.89 -8.38
N MET A 59 1.33 -12.70 -7.36
CA MET A 59 1.93 -14.03 -7.23
C MET A 59 1.44 -14.97 -8.33
N ASP A 60 2.33 -15.86 -8.74
CA ASP A 60 1.93 -17.00 -9.56
C ASP A 60 1.32 -18.14 -8.71
N ARG A 61 0.87 -19.20 -9.39
CA ARG A 61 0.17 -20.31 -8.74
C ARG A 61 1.07 -21.12 -7.80
N GLU A 62 2.36 -21.22 -8.12
CA GLU A 62 3.31 -22.02 -7.35
C GLU A 62 3.67 -21.29 -6.06
N GLU A 63 3.98 -20.00 -6.16
CA GLU A 63 4.22 -19.13 -4.99
C GLU A 63 3.02 -19.13 -4.04
N MET A 64 1.79 -19.09 -4.58
CA MET A 64 0.58 -19.16 -3.75
C MET A 64 0.48 -20.47 -2.95
N LEU A 65 0.82 -21.60 -3.58
CA LEU A 65 0.77 -22.90 -2.93
C LEU A 65 1.83 -23.04 -1.83
N GLU A 66 3.01 -22.44 -2.03
CA GLU A 66 4.06 -22.40 -1.00
C GLU A 66 3.65 -21.55 0.20
N ASN A 67 3.10 -20.36 -0.05
CA ASN A 67 2.59 -19.50 1.01
C ASN A 67 1.49 -20.18 1.82
N ILE A 68 0.57 -20.89 1.18
CA ILE A 68 -0.48 -21.65 1.89
C ILE A 68 0.13 -22.70 2.78
N LYS A 69 1.09 -23.50 2.28
CA LYS A 69 1.75 -24.53 3.09
C LYS A 69 2.49 -23.92 4.29
N MET A 70 3.11 -22.76 4.11
CA MET A 70 3.75 -22.02 5.20
C MET A 70 2.71 -21.56 6.24
N LEU A 71 1.62 -20.96 5.79
CA LEU A 71 0.57 -20.45 6.66
C LEU A 71 -0.23 -21.55 7.36
N GLU A 72 -0.49 -22.68 6.71
CA GLU A 72 -1.11 -23.86 7.33
C GLU A 72 -0.24 -24.44 8.45
N LYS A 73 1.10 -24.40 8.30
CA LYS A 73 2.02 -24.79 9.37
C LYS A 73 1.94 -23.83 10.56
N MET A 74 1.84 -22.52 10.29
CA MET A 74 1.76 -21.47 11.32
C MET A 74 0.38 -21.36 11.99
N SER A 75 -0.69 -21.70 11.27
CA SER A 75 -2.08 -21.62 11.73
C SER A 75 -2.41 -22.64 12.81
N LYS A 76 -1.74 -23.81 12.83
CA LYS A 76 -1.88 -24.81 13.92
C LYS A 76 -1.58 -24.24 15.31
N GLU A 77 -0.90 -23.10 15.38
CA GLU A 77 -0.49 -22.42 16.61
C GLU A 77 -1.08 -20.99 16.72
N ASN A 78 -2.06 -20.61 15.89
CA ASN A 78 -2.64 -19.26 15.78
C ASN A 78 -1.67 -18.12 15.39
N ILE A 79 -0.38 -18.42 15.20
CA ILE A 79 0.67 -17.44 14.88
C ILE A 79 0.35 -16.63 13.62
N SER A 80 -0.19 -17.27 12.57
CA SER A 80 -0.48 -16.59 11.31
C SER A 80 -1.57 -15.52 11.44
N VAL A 81 -2.58 -15.76 12.29
CA VAL A 81 -3.69 -14.83 12.52
C VAL A 81 -3.19 -13.59 13.26
N ASP A 82 -2.34 -13.78 14.27
CA ASP A 82 -1.75 -12.68 15.04
C ASP A 82 -0.82 -11.82 14.18
N ILE A 83 -0.02 -12.42 13.30
CA ILE A 83 0.84 -11.68 12.36
C ILE A 83 -0.02 -10.92 11.34
N PHE A 84 -1.07 -11.53 10.78
CA PHE A 84 -1.97 -10.85 9.85
C PHE A 84 -2.65 -9.65 10.51
N LYS A 85 -3.12 -9.81 11.75
CA LYS A 85 -3.69 -8.72 12.54
C LYS A 85 -2.68 -7.61 12.77
N SER A 86 -1.46 -7.93 13.20
CA SER A 86 -0.38 -6.95 13.42
C SER A 86 -0.02 -6.20 12.12
N PHE A 87 0.04 -6.93 11.00
CA PHE A 87 0.25 -6.35 9.67
C PHE A 87 -0.83 -5.33 9.31
N LEU A 88 -2.10 -5.71 9.51
CA LEU A 88 -3.24 -4.85 9.20
C LEU A 88 -3.28 -3.63 10.14
N GLU A 89 -3.06 -3.81 11.44
CA GLU A 89 -2.98 -2.71 12.41
C GLU A 89 -1.89 -1.71 12.04
N GLY A 90 -0.70 -2.19 11.64
CA GLY A 90 0.38 -1.34 11.16
C GLY A 90 -0.01 -0.58 9.89
N TYR A 91 -0.65 -1.24 8.93
CA TYR A 91 -1.11 -0.58 7.71
C TYR A 91 -2.14 0.50 7.98
N ILE A 92 -3.07 0.26 8.92
CA ILE A 92 -4.12 1.21 9.27
C ILE A 92 -3.54 2.50 9.86
N LYS A 93 -2.51 2.39 10.72
CA LYS A 93 -1.80 3.58 11.24
C LYS A 93 -1.20 4.42 10.11
N VAL A 94 -0.53 3.77 9.15
CA VAL A 94 0.02 4.43 7.96
C VAL A 94 -1.09 5.04 7.09
N PHE A 95 -2.17 4.30 6.86
CA PHE A 95 -3.32 4.78 6.10
C PHE A 95 -3.94 6.03 6.71
N ASP A 96 -4.13 6.05 8.03
CA ASP A 96 -4.74 7.16 8.75
C ASP A 96 -3.87 8.42 8.64
N VAL A 97 -2.54 8.32 8.88
CA VAL A 97 -1.63 9.49 8.74
C VAL A 97 -1.55 10.00 7.30
N LEU A 98 -1.55 9.11 6.30
CA LEU A 98 -1.61 9.52 4.89
C LEU A 98 -2.93 10.24 4.57
N CYS A 99 -4.06 9.76 5.08
CA CYS A 99 -5.34 10.43 4.86
C CYS A 99 -5.39 11.80 5.56
N GLU A 100 -4.87 11.90 6.77
CA GLU A 100 -4.79 13.16 7.53
C GLU A 100 -3.90 14.18 6.82
N LYS A 101 -2.69 13.77 6.42
CA LYS A 101 -1.74 14.63 5.70
C LYS A 101 -2.25 15.07 4.33
N ALA A 102 -3.16 14.32 3.72
CA ALA A 102 -3.82 14.76 2.49
C ALA A 102 -4.85 15.87 2.73
N LYS A 103 -5.21 16.21 3.97
CA LYS A 103 -6.11 17.33 4.33
C LYS A 103 -7.44 17.35 3.58
N ASN A 104 -8.05 16.19 3.36
CA ASN A 104 -9.26 16.01 2.53
C ASN A 104 -9.11 16.48 1.06
N CYS A 105 -7.88 16.57 0.55
CA CYS A 105 -7.62 16.89 -0.85
C CYS A 105 -8.44 15.98 -1.76
N TYR A 106 -9.20 16.63 -2.63
CA TYR A 106 -10.01 15.98 -3.65
C TYR A 106 -9.48 16.39 -5.01
N ALA A 107 -9.10 15.41 -5.84
CA ALA A 107 -8.65 15.66 -7.20
C ALA A 107 -9.86 15.95 -8.11
N ASP A 108 -10.34 17.20 -8.08
CA ASP A 108 -11.33 17.74 -9.01
C ASP A 108 -10.71 18.05 -10.38
N GLN A 109 -11.51 18.56 -11.32
CA GLN A 109 -11.02 18.81 -12.69
C GLN A 109 -9.97 19.93 -12.75
N ASP A 110 -10.08 20.95 -11.90
CA ASP A 110 -9.18 22.09 -11.90
C ASP A 110 -7.79 21.67 -11.41
N LYS A 111 -7.71 20.93 -10.29
CA LYS A 111 -6.46 20.36 -9.78
C LYS A 111 -5.84 19.35 -10.74
N LEU A 112 -6.66 18.51 -11.39
CA LEU A 112 -6.14 17.58 -12.40
C LEU A 112 -5.53 18.32 -13.59
N HIS A 113 -6.13 19.44 -14.01
CA HIS A 113 -5.58 20.27 -15.09
C HIS A 113 -4.28 20.95 -14.68
N GLU A 114 -4.23 21.55 -13.49
CA GLU A 114 -3.05 22.23 -12.94
C GLU A 114 -1.83 21.30 -12.85
N TYR A 115 -2.03 20.05 -12.41
CA TYR A 115 -0.96 19.06 -12.28
C TYR A 115 -0.69 18.27 -13.57
N GLU A 116 -1.33 18.66 -14.67
CA GLU A 116 -1.23 18.02 -16.00
C GLU A 116 -1.58 16.52 -16.00
N ILE A 117 -2.51 16.10 -15.14
CA ILE A 117 -3.00 14.71 -15.07
C ILE A 117 -4.02 14.50 -16.19
N LYS A 118 -3.58 13.85 -17.27
CA LYS A 118 -4.36 13.79 -18.53
C LYS A 118 -5.38 12.65 -18.55
N SER A 119 -5.15 11.61 -17.76
CA SER A 119 -6.03 10.44 -17.73
C SER A 119 -6.91 10.42 -16.48
N SER A 120 -7.84 9.47 -16.41
CA SER A 120 -8.59 9.25 -15.15
C SER A 120 -7.60 9.01 -14.00
N PRO A 121 -7.67 9.81 -12.91
CA PRO A 121 -6.68 9.74 -11.85
C PRO A 121 -6.74 8.39 -11.16
N PHE A 122 -5.60 7.95 -10.60
CA PHE A 122 -5.51 6.70 -9.85
C PHE A 122 -6.55 6.62 -8.73
N ALA A 123 -6.79 7.73 -8.05
CA ALA A 123 -7.90 7.93 -7.13
C ALA A 123 -8.21 9.43 -7.02
N ARG A 124 -9.39 9.78 -6.50
CA ARG A 124 -9.75 11.18 -6.22
C ARG A 124 -9.47 11.63 -4.79
N LYS A 125 -9.20 10.70 -3.87
CA LYS A 125 -8.87 10.96 -2.46
C LYS A 125 -7.80 9.98 -2.00
N ALA A 126 -7.01 10.38 -0.99
CA ALA A 126 -6.00 9.52 -0.37
C ALA A 126 -6.60 8.20 0.15
N SER A 127 -7.73 8.26 0.85
CA SER A 127 -8.46 7.08 1.34
C SER A 127 -8.73 6.05 0.23
N LYS A 128 -9.12 6.51 -0.96
CA LYS A 128 -9.37 5.64 -2.12
C LYS A 128 -8.08 5.14 -2.77
N ALA A 129 -7.00 5.93 -2.77
CA ALA A 129 -5.70 5.49 -3.29
C ALA A 129 -5.10 4.38 -2.42
N PHE A 130 -5.09 4.60 -1.11
CA PHE A 130 -4.44 3.74 -0.11
C PHE A 130 -5.37 2.66 0.44
N SER A 131 -6.54 2.41 -0.16
CA SER A 131 -7.34 1.20 0.08
C SER A 131 -7.23 0.18 -1.06
N THR A 132 -6.42 0.46 -2.08
CA THR A 132 -6.27 -0.38 -3.27
C THR A 132 -5.38 -1.59 -3.01
N SER A 133 -5.56 -2.65 -3.82
CA SER A 133 -4.65 -3.80 -3.84
C SER A 133 -3.19 -3.37 -4.10
N GLN A 134 -2.97 -2.40 -5.01
CA GLN A 134 -1.67 -1.83 -5.32
C GLN A 134 -0.98 -1.26 -4.07
N ALA A 135 -1.70 -0.47 -3.26
CA ALA A 135 -1.15 0.16 -2.08
C ALA A 135 -0.85 -0.85 -0.95
N LEU A 136 -1.73 -1.82 -0.77
CA LEU A 136 -1.56 -2.89 0.23
C LEU A 136 -0.40 -3.84 -0.12
N THR A 137 -0.25 -4.19 -1.39
CA THR A 137 0.86 -5.03 -1.86
C THR A 137 2.20 -4.29 -1.84
N GLY A 138 2.24 -3.02 -2.28
CA GLY A 138 3.43 -2.21 -2.13
C GLY A 138 3.90 -2.10 -0.67
N TYR A 139 2.97 -1.84 0.26
CA TYR A 139 3.28 -1.80 1.68
C TYR A 139 3.77 -3.15 2.21
N GLY A 140 3.09 -4.24 1.84
CA GLY A 140 3.49 -5.60 2.23
C GLY A 140 4.94 -5.91 1.87
N ALA A 141 5.28 -5.80 0.60
CA ALA A 141 6.63 -6.02 0.12
C ALA A 141 7.66 -5.13 0.83
N ALA A 142 7.37 -3.83 0.95
CA ALA A 142 8.26 -2.87 1.61
C ALA A 142 8.56 -3.31 3.06
N MET A 143 7.53 -3.62 3.84
CA MET A 143 7.68 -4.07 5.22
C MET A 143 8.47 -5.37 5.34
N GLY A 144 8.21 -6.34 4.45
CA GLY A 144 8.94 -7.60 4.42
C GLY A 144 10.44 -7.39 4.15
N ILE A 145 10.76 -6.58 3.14
CA ILE A 145 12.14 -6.25 2.74
C ILE A 145 12.86 -5.47 3.85
N MET A 146 12.20 -4.47 4.44
CA MET A 146 12.79 -3.63 5.49
C MET A 146 13.05 -4.43 6.77
N LYS A 147 12.18 -5.38 7.09
CA LYS A 147 12.40 -6.31 8.21
C LYS A 147 13.61 -7.20 7.98
N ASP A 148 13.76 -7.76 6.78
CA ASP A 148 14.92 -8.61 6.45
C ASP A 148 16.24 -7.81 6.48
N LYS A 149 16.19 -6.53 6.12
CA LYS A 149 17.30 -5.58 6.22
C LYS A 149 17.55 -5.02 7.63
N ARG A 150 16.71 -5.37 8.61
CA ARG A 150 16.74 -4.85 9.99
C ARG A 150 16.64 -3.32 10.09
N ILE A 151 15.97 -2.70 9.11
CA ILE A 151 15.63 -1.27 9.15
C ILE A 151 14.44 -1.05 10.08
N ILE A 152 13.52 -2.01 10.10
CA ILE A 152 12.42 -2.09 11.07
C ILE A 152 12.53 -3.43 11.81
N GLU A 153 12.40 -3.41 13.14
CA GLU A 153 12.46 -4.64 13.94
C GLU A 153 11.11 -5.36 13.93
N ASP A 154 10.03 -4.59 14.04
CA ASP A 154 8.66 -5.06 14.11
C ASP A 154 7.64 -3.98 13.68
N PHE A 155 6.35 -4.29 13.79
CA PHE A 155 5.27 -3.34 13.50
C PHE A 155 5.16 -2.23 14.57
N GLY A 156 5.79 -2.37 15.74
CA GLY A 156 5.88 -1.31 16.75
C GLY A 156 6.80 -0.17 16.32
N SER A 157 7.83 -0.48 15.52
CA SER A 157 8.72 0.52 14.89
C SER A 157 7.95 1.52 14.01
N LEU A 158 6.75 1.15 13.51
CA LEU A 158 5.90 2.06 12.74
C LEU A 158 5.35 3.22 13.57
N GLU A 159 5.25 3.10 14.90
CA GLU A 159 4.72 4.18 15.73
C GLU A 159 5.59 5.42 15.67
N LYS A 160 6.91 5.22 15.72
CA LYS A 160 7.88 6.31 15.54
C LYS A 160 7.75 6.91 14.14
N ILE A 161 7.74 6.07 13.10
CA ILE A 161 7.67 6.54 11.70
C ILE A 161 6.39 7.33 11.44
N VAL A 162 5.24 6.84 11.91
CA VAL A 162 3.94 7.53 11.77
C VAL A 162 4.00 8.87 12.48
N LYS A 163 4.53 8.91 13.71
CA LYS A 163 4.71 10.16 14.44
C LYS A 163 5.66 11.12 13.72
N ASP A 164 6.75 10.63 13.16
CA ASP A 164 7.71 11.47 12.44
C ASP A 164 7.08 12.03 11.15
N ILE A 165 6.19 11.28 10.47
CA ILE A 165 5.37 11.80 9.36
C ILE A 165 4.39 12.88 9.87
N GLU A 166 3.74 12.66 11.01
CA GLU A 166 2.82 13.63 11.66
C GLU A 166 3.53 14.93 12.03
N ASP A 167 4.71 14.83 12.64
CA ASP A 167 5.53 15.95 13.10
C ASP A 167 6.26 16.65 11.95
N ASN A 168 6.47 15.98 10.81
CA ASN A 168 7.07 16.59 9.64
C ASN A 168 6.21 17.78 9.16
N CYS A 169 6.78 18.99 9.30
CA CYS A 169 6.22 20.23 8.82
C CYS A 169 6.40 20.33 7.31
N ILE A 170 5.58 19.61 6.56
CA ILE A 170 5.39 19.90 5.14
C ILE A 170 4.56 21.18 5.07
N ASP A 171 5.05 22.24 4.41
CA ASP A 171 4.21 23.42 4.07
C ASP A 171 3.21 23.08 2.95
N ASP A 172 2.58 21.90 3.05
CA ASP A 172 1.56 21.43 2.15
C ASP A 172 0.21 21.90 2.66
N LYS A 173 -0.25 23.04 2.16
CA LYS A 173 -1.48 23.68 2.61
C LYS A 173 -2.74 23.01 2.05
N GLU A 174 -2.65 22.34 0.89
CA GLU A 174 -3.81 21.90 0.11
C GLU A 174 -3.78 20.44 -0.38
N GLY A 175 -2.86 19.63 0.13
CA GLY A 175 -2.62 18.25 -0.30
C GLY A 175 -1.81 18.14 -1.60
N GLU A 176 -0.84 19.03 -1.79
CA GLU A 176 0.15 19.05 -2.87
C GLU A 176 0.90 17.73 -2.99
N TRP A 177 1.32 17.10 -1.87
CA TRP A 177 2.02 15.81 -1.94
C TRP A 177 1.13 14.75 -2.59
N PHE A 178 -0.17 14.80 -2.31
CA PHE A 178 -1.13 13.84 -2.86
C PHE A 178 -1.35 14.10 -4.36
N MET A 179 -1.37 15.36 -4.78
CA MET A 179 -1.46 15.70 -6.20
C MET A 179 -0.20 15.28 -6.96
N GLU A 180 0.99 15.47 -6.40
CA GLU A 180 2.23 14.98 -6.99
C GLU A 180 2.29 13.44 -7.02
N PHE A 181 1.81 12.78 -5.97
CA PHE A 181 1.60 11.33 -5.98
C PHE A 181 0.70 10.90 -7.16
N LEU A 182 -0.45 11.56 -7.36
CA LEU A 182 -1.36 11.24 -8.46
C LEU A 182 -0.73 11.48 -9.84
N LYS A 183 0.07 12.55 -9.98
CA LYS A 183 0.84 12.82 -11.20
C LYS A 183 1.83 11.70 -11.50
N ARG A 184 2.54 11.18 -10.50
CA ARG A 184 3.42 9.99 -10.68
C ARG A 184 2.64 8.77 -11.12
N MET A 185 1.47 8.54 -10.53
CA MET A 185 0.61 7.42 -10.91
C MET A 185 0.07 7.55 -12.35
N ASP A 186 -0.22 8.78 -12.81
CA ASP A 186 -0.59 9.07 -14.20
C ASP A 186 0.57 8.80 -15.16
N MET A 187 1.79 9.25 -14.82
CA MET A 187 3.00 8.96 -15.60
C MET A 187 3.22 7.46 -15.77
N ILE A 188 3.07 6.68 -14.69
CA ILE A 188 3.19 5.21 -14.73
C ILE A 188 2.12 4.63 -15.66
N LYS A 189 0.88 5.10 -15.56
CA LYS A 189 -0.23 4.63 -16.39
C LYS A 189 0.01 4.87 -17.88
N VAL A 190 0.66 5.98 -18.23
CA VAL A 190 0.99 6.32 -19.62
C VAL A 190 2.18 5.51 -20.16
N LYS A 191 3.20 5.26 -19.33
CA LYS A 191 4.48 4.66 -19.79
C LYS A 191 4.57 3.14 -19.64
N ALA A 192 3.93 2.57 -18.62
CA ALA A 192 4.17 1.17 -18.25
C ALA A 192 3.40 0.18 -19.12
N LYS A 193 4.08 -0.89 -19.57
CA LYS A 193 3.47 -2.02 -20.29
C LYS A 193 2.45 -2.78 -19.42
N LYS A 194 2.73 -2.92 -18.13
CA LYS A 194 1.86 -3.56 -17.13
C LYS A 194 1.60 -2.58 -16.00
N ILE A 195 0.62 -1.70 -16.21
CA ILE A 195 0.28 -0.57 -15.32
C ILE A 195 0.17 -1.02 -13.85
N GLY A 196 -0.60 -2.09 -13.58
CA GLY A 196 -0.79 -2.59 -12.22
C GLY A 196 0.50 -3.05 -11.54
N ASN A 197 1.44 -3.63 -12.28
CA ASN A 197 2.73 -4.07 -11.73
C ASN A 197 3.63 -2.88 -11.42
N ALA A 198 3.72 -1.93 -12.35
CA ALA A 198 4.53 -0.73 -12.15
C ALA A 198 4.02 0.12 -10.98
N GLN A 199 2.70 0.24 -10.81
CA GLN A 199 2.10 0.90 -9.64
C GLN A 199 2.47 0.22 -8.32
N ARG A 200 2.51 -1.12 -8.29
CA ARG A 200 2.91 -1.90 -7.10
C ARG A 200 4.37 -1.66 -6.73
N MET A 201 5.25 -1.70 -7.72
CA MET A 201 6.68 -1.44 -7.54
C MET A 201 6.94 0.00 -7.10
N TYR A 202 6.20 0.97 -7.66
CA TYR A 202 6.25 2.35 -7.22
C TYR A 202 5.82 2.50 -5.76
N LEU A 203 4.72 1.89 -5.37
CA LEU A 203 4.24 1.96 -3.98
C LEU A 203 5.18 1.25 -3.01
N GLU A 204 5.78 0.12 -3.40
CA GLU A 204 6.84 -0.52 -2.61
C GLU A 204 8.02 0.44 -2.37
N TYR A 205 8.53 1.08 -3.44
CA TYR A 205 9.59 2.07 -3.33
C TYR A 205 9.16 3.26 -2.43
N PHE A 206 7.96 3.79 -2.66
CA PHE A 206 7.40 4.90 -1.89
C PHE A 206 7.42 4.61 -0.39
N TYR A 207 6.94 3.45 0.05
CA TYR A 207 6.97 3.10 1.47
C TYR A 207 8.38 2.86 1.99
N ARG A 208 9.26 2.21 1.21
CA ARG A 208 10.65 1.97 1.63
C ARG A 208 11.41 3.26 1.89
N GLU A 209 11.24 4.28 1.03
CA GLU A 209 11.87 5.57 1.23
C GLU A 209 11.22 6.35 2.37
N LEU A 210 9.88 6.31 2.48
CA LEU A 210 9.15 6.99 3.54
C LEU A 210 9.55 6.50 4.94
N PHE A 211 9.83 5.21 5.06
CA PHE A 211 10.04 4.55 6.36
C PHE A 211 11.52 4.39 6.73
N ASN A 212 12.45 4.61 5.81
CA ASN A 212 13.87 4.42 6.07
C ASN A 212 14.49 5.72 6.61
N GLU A 213 14.87 5.73 7.89
CA GLU A 213 15.52 6.88 8.55
C GLU A 213 16.83 7.31 7.89
N GLU A 214 17.48 6.41 7.15
CA GLU A 214 18.69 6.72 6.39
C GLU A 214 18.40 7.32 5.00
N SER A 215 17.14 7.37 4.56
CA SER A 215 16.75 8.00 3.30
C SER A 215 16.63 9.51 3.47
N ASP A 216 17.11 10.26 2.47
CA ASP A 216 16.86 11.70 2.35
C ASP A 216 15.37 12.05 2.30
N SER A 217 14.50 11.06 2.01
CA SER A 217 13.06 11.22 1.88
C SER A 217 12.28 10.73 3.10
N TYR A 218 12.98 10.39 4.19
CA TYR A 218 12.35 9.88 5.42
C TYR A 218 11.26 10.82 5.93
N ALA A 219 10.08 10.25 6.20
CA ALA A 219 8.92 10.96 6.74
C ALA A 219 8.45 12.21 5.94
N ASP A 220 8.96 12.45 4.73
CA ASP A 220 8.62 13.61 3.90
C ASP A 220 7.86 13.18 2.63
N LEU A 221 6.53 13.25 2.69
CA LEU A 221 5.64 12.81 1.62
C LEU A 221 5.84 13.61 0.32
N LEU A 222 6.05 14.93 0.44
CA LEU A 222 6.18 15.80 -0.72
C LEU A 222 7.54 15.57 -1.40
N PHE A 223 8.61 15.44 -0.61
CA PHE A 223 9.94 15.15 -1.14
C PHE A 223 9.97 13.81 -1.88
N ILE A 224 9.39 12.73 -1.32
CA ILE A 224 9.32 11.43 -2.01
C ILE A 224 8.61 11.56 -3.35
N CYS A 225 7.46 12.25 -3.38
CA CYS A 225 6.67 12.37 -4.62
C CYS A 225 7.40 13.22 -5.68
N ASN A 226 8.23 14.18 -5.25
CA ASN A 226 9.08 14.98 -6.12
C ASN A 226 10.40 14.29 -6.51
N ASN A 227 10.85 13.31 -5.73
CA ASN A 227 12.13 12.65 -5.94
C ASN A 227 12.14 11.88 -7.28
N SER A 228 13.05 12.30 -8.17
CA SER A 228 13.22 11.72 -9.51
C SER A 228 13.73 10.27 -9.51
N ALA A 229 14.24 9.73 -8.39
CA ALA A 229 14.70 8.35 -8.31
C ALA A 229 13.58 7.33 -8.62
N ILE A 230 12.32 7.72 -8.44
CA ILE A 230 11.12 6.96 -8.85
C ILE A 230 11.04 6.69 -10.35
N SER A 231 11.66 7.54 -11.19
CA SER A 231 11.68 7.29 -12.64
C SER A 231 12.55 6.10 -13.03
N ARG A 232 13.42 5.63 -12.13
CA ARG A 232 14.37 4.53 -12.37
C ARG A 232 13.84 3.16 -11.99
N ILE A 233 12.57 3.05 -11.60
CA ILE A 233 11.94 1.76 -11.31
C ILE A 233 11.83 0.98 -12.63
N ASP A 234 12.55 -0.14 -12.70
CA ASP A 234 12.58 -1.04 -13.86
C ASP A 234 11.16 -1.34 -14.34
N GLY A 235 10.88 -0.99 -15.60
CA GLY A 235 9.56 -1.15 -16.24
C GLY A 235 8.82 0.16 -16.57
N ILE A 236 9.32 1.32 -16.11
CA ILE A 236 8.81 2.65 -16.51
C ILE A 236 9.54 3.17 -17.76
N ASP A 237 10.79 2.73 -18.00
CA ASP A 237 11.66 3.23 -19.08
C ASP A 237 11.90 2.25 -20.24
N SER A 238 11.12 1.17 -20.39
CA SER A 238 11.21 0.36 -21.63
C SER A 238 10.63 1.16 -22.80
N PRO A 239 11.45 1.62 -23.78
CA PRO A 239 10.91 2.29 -24.95
C PRO A 239 9.97 1.31 -25.67
N VAL A 240 8.86 1.83 -26.17
CA VAL A 240 8.11 1.16 -27.22
C VAL A 240 9.04 1.16 -28.44
N GLN A 241 9.64 0.02 -28.74
CA GLN A 241 10.10 -0.29 -30.10
C GLN A 241 8.91 -0.87 -30.86
#